data_AF-A0A951Z292-F1
#
_entry.id   AF-A0A951Z292-F1
#
_cell.length_a   1.000
_cell.length_b   1.000
_cell.length_c   1.000
_cell.angle_alpha   90.00
_cell.angle_beta   90.00
_cell.angle_gamma   90.00
#
_symmetry.space_group_name_H-M   'P 1'
#
loop_
_entity.id
_entity.type
_entity.pdbx_description
1 polymer ?
#
loop_
_entity_poly.entity_id
_entity_poly.type
_entity_poly.pdbx_seq_one_letter_code
_entity_poly.pdbx_strand_id
1 'polypeptide(L)'
;MKLAAVSTFVADVPAVPGIVRRFARGVLLAACSLCAAPAFAWSNHALATAPALEAMPEFAGLAPVKVESLESFLAAQGASLEKVLDEQERWAREHVIAYPPRPEALRFVAADAADAAELRRRFVAAVRISPEMPLSLFLQRKPGAPVDDGRAPLPAREATTLPRDTAIEAVKFAALREGEQVAPIDVVASASDEPDYGLDLGLWEDNGTAQGRAYGFGKQPFGNPALDFGTQAPFHMGFYHESRIVYAAAGFLKRTYPEYRVHLWKTLALHALRTGHDYWGWRFAGWAMH
;
A
#
# COMPACT_ATOMS: atom_id res chain seq x y z
N MET A 1 18.52 84.81 -25.61
CA MET A 1 19.14 83.50 -25.30
C MET A 1 18.02 82.52 -24.94
N LYS A 2 17.58 81.69 -25.90
CA LYS A 2 16.66 80.55 -25.66
C LYS A 2 17.52 79.30 -25.71
N LEU A 3 17.53 78.48 -24.66
CA LEU A 3 18.15 77.16 -24.67
C LEU A 3 17.08 76.08 -24.53
N ALA A 4 17.29 75.05 -25.33
CA ALA A 4 16.35 74.03 -25.77
C ALA A 4 16.11 72.93 -24.73
N ALA A 5 14.98 72.24 -24.91
CA ALA A 5 14.62 71.03 -24.21
C ALA A 5 15.53 69.85 -24.61
N VAL A 6 15.93 69.04 -23.63
CA VAL A 6 16.62 67.76 -23.83
C VAL A 6 15.59 66.64 -23.72
N SER A 7 15.40 65.91 -24.81
CA SER A 7 14.60 64.69 -24.92
C SER A 7 15.43 63.50 -24.43
N THR A 8 14.91 62.74 -23.46
CA THR A 8 15.49 61.46 -23.02
C THR A 8 15.10 60.36 -24.00
N PHE A 9 16.10 59.81 -24.69
CA PHE A 9 15.97 58.62 -25.54
C PHE A 9 15.86 57.37 -24.63
N VAL A 10 14.74 56.66 -24.71
CA VAL A 10 14.65 55.28 -24.24
C VAL A 10 15.32 54.42 -25.31
N ALA A 11 16.40 53.73 -24.95
CA ALA A 11 17.08 52.82 -25.87
C ALA A 11 16.22 51.57 -26.10
N ASP A 12 15.89 51.31 -27.37
CA ASP A 12 15.26 50.07 -27.82
C ASP A 12 16.17 48.87 -27.51
N VAL A 13 15.65 47.92 -26.74
CA VAL A 13 16.32 46.63 -26.50
C VAL A 13 16.17 45.78 -27.76
N PRO A 14 17.26 45.33 -28.41
CA PRO A 14 17.17 44.59 -29.67
C PRO A 14 16.44 43.26 -29.49
N ALA A 15 15.54 42.95 -30.42
CA ALA A 15 14.78 41.71 -30.42
C ALA A 15 15.72 40.50 -30.61
N VAL A 16 15.72 39.59 -29.64
CA VAL A 16 16.51 38.35 -29.69
C VAL A 16 16.04 37.48 -30.87
N PRO A 17 16.94 37.03 -31.77
CA PRO A 17 16.57 36.21 -32.93
C PRO A 17 15.84 34.92 -32.51
N GLY A 18 14.84 34.49 -33.30
CA GLY A 18 14.01 33.32 -32.98
C GLY A 18 14.80 32.03 -32.77
N ILE A 19 15.97 31.88 -33.40
CA ILE A 19 16.89 30.76 -33.20
C ILE A 19 17.50 30.76 -31.79
N VAL A 20 17.92 31.92 -31.28
CA VAL A 20 18.50 32.05 -29.94
C VAL A 20 17.44 31.72 -28.87
N ARG A 21 16.19 32.14 -29.08
CA ARG A 21 15.07 31.75 -28.19
C ARG A 21 14.76 30.26 -28.22
N ARG A 22 14.83 29.61 -29.39
CA ARG A 22 14.64 28.15 -29.50
C ARG A 22 15.78 27.38 -28.84
N PHE A 23 17.02 27.83 -29.01
CA PHE A 23 18.18 27.23 -28.37
C PHE A 23 18.14 27.37 -26.85
N ALA A 24 17.83 28.58 -26.36
CA ALA A 24 17.67 28.83 -24.91
C ALA A 24 16.54 28.00 -24.28
N ARG A 25 15.41 27.83 -24.99
CA ARG A 25 14.33 26.92 -24.55
C ARG A 25 14.77 25.46 -24.53
N GLY A 26 15.54 25.03 -25.53
CA GLY A 26 16.10 23.67 -25.59
C GLY A 26 17.05 23.39 -24.43
N VAL A 27 17.95 24.33 -24.12
CA VAL A 27 18.88 24.24 -22.99
C VAL A 27 18.12 24.25 -21.66
N LEU A 28 17.11 25.11 -21.50
CA LEU A 28 16.28 25.15 -20.29
C LEU A 28 15.50 23.84 -20.09
N LEU A 29 14.91 23.29 -21.15
CA LEU A 29 14.22 22.00 -21.09
C LEU A 29 15.18 20.86 -20.76
N ALA A 30 16.38 20.83 -21.37
CA ALA A 30 17.39 19.83 -21.04
C ALA A 30 17.88 19.96 -19.59
N ALA A 31 18.06 21.18 -19.09
CA ALA A 31 18.42 21.44 -17.71
C ALA A 31 17.29 21.02 -16.74
N CYS A 32 16.03 21.30 -17.05
CA CYS A 32 14.89 20.82 -16.27
C CYS A 32 14.79 19.29 -16.26
N SER A 33 15.05 18.63 -17.39
CA SER A 33 15.08 17.16 -17.46
C SER A 33 16.24 16.55 -16.67
N LEU A 34 17.39 17.24 -16.59
CA LEU A 34 18.54 16.83 -15.77
C LEU A 34 18.31 17.08 -14.27
N CYS A 35 17.43 18.02 -13.92
CA CYS A 35 17.00 18.30 -12.55
C CYS A 35 15.77 17.49 -12.11
N ALA A 36 15.15 16.73 -13.01
CA ALA A 36 14.06 15.83 -12.67
C ALA A 36 14.65 14.61 -11.94
N ALA A 37 14.79 14.72 -10.61
CA ALA A 37 14.99 13.54 -9.78
C ALA A 37 13.86 12.54 -10.07
N PRO A 38 14.13 11.22 -10.10
CA PRO A 38 13.07 10.24 -10.23
C PRO A 38 12.04 10.51 -9.13
N ALA A 39 10.83 10.86 -9.51
CA ALA A 39 9.72 10.87 -8.59
C ALA A 39 9.50 9.40 -8.22
N PHE A 40 9.97 8.99 -7.04
CA PHE A 40 9.76 7.66 -6.46
C PHE A 40 8.28 7.46 -6.09
N ALA A 41 7.36 7.78 -7.00
CA ALA A 41 5.91 7.78 -6.79
C ALA A 41 5.32 6.37 -6.61
N TRP A 42 6.16 5.34 -6.76
CA TRP A 42 5.84 3.93 -6.55
C TRP A 42 6.22 3.45 -5.16
N SER A 43 6.79 4.32 -4.33
CA SER A 43 7.25 3.97 -2.99
C SER A 43 6.58 4.90 -1.99
N ASN A 44 6.26 4.34 -0.84
CA ASN A 44 5.83 5.10 0.32
C ASN A 44 4.46 5.79 0.10
N HIS A 45 3.46 4.96 -0.16
CA HIS A 45 2.04 5.28 -0.32
C HIS A 45 1.52 6.16 0.81
N ALA A 46 2.03 6.01 2.04
CA ALA A 46 1.65 6.86 3.18
C ALA A 46 1.86 8.36 2.89
N LEU A 47 2.85 8.73 2.07
CA LEU A 47 3.12 10.12 1.67
C LEU A 47 2.06 10.71 0.76
N ALA A 48 1.35 9.88 -0.01
CA ALA A 48 0.24 10.31 -0.86
C ALA A 48 -1.10 10.16 -0.15
N THR A 49 -1.28 9.06 0.60
CA THR A 49 -2.52 8.75 1.33
C THR A 49 -2.84 9.81 2.38
N ALA A 50 -1.86 10.19 3.22
CA ALA A 50 -2.11 11.17 4.28
C ALA A 50 -2.64 12.53 3.75
N PRO A 51 -1.96 13.24 2.83
CA PRO A 51 -2.47 14.53 2.34
C PRO A 51 -3.77 14.40 1.53
N ALA A 52 -4.00 13.28 0.84
CA ALA A 52 -5.26 13.05 0.14
C ALA A 52 -6.45 12.95 1.11
N LEU A 53 -6.25 12.27 2.25
CA LEU A 53 -7.28 12.10 3.28
C LEU A 53 -7.42 13.33 4.19
N GLU A 54 -6.35 14.09 4.44
CA GLU A 54 -6.38 15.33 5.23
C GLU A 54 -7.32 16.37 4.62
N ALA A 55 -7.44 16.37 3.29
CA ALA A 55 -8.33 17.27 2.57
C ALA A 55 -9.83 16.88 2.69
N MET A 56 -10.15 15.71 3.23
CA MET A 56 -11.52 15.21 3.35
C MET A 56 -12.18 15.65 4.67
N PRO A 57 -13.32 16.38 4.63
CA PRO A 57 -14.03 16.81 5.83
C PRO A 57 -14.46 15.65 6.75
N GLU A 58 -14.69 14.46 6.19
CA GLU A 58 -15.06 13.25 6.91
C GLU A 58 -14.00 12.81 7.92
N PHE A 59 -12.71 13.12 7.67
CA PHE A 59 -11.62 12.80 8.59
C PHE A 59 -11.41 13.86 9.69
N ALA A 60 -11.77 15.12 9.43
CA ALA A 60 -11.51 16.24 10.33
C ALA A 60 -12.24 16.13 11.69
N GLY A 61 -13.30 15.32 11.77
CA GLY A 61 -14.12 15.14 12.98
C GLY A 61 -14.01 13.76 13.64
N LEU A 62 -13.15 12.87 13.16
CA LEU A 62 -13.08 11.52 13.72
C LEU A 62 -12.39 11.53 15.09
N ALA A 63 -13.01 10.87 16.06
CA ALA A 63 -12.40 10.64 17.36
C ALA A 63 -11.17 9.71 17.23
N PRO A 64 -10.15 9.88 18.07
CA PRO A 64 -9.05 8.92 18.16
C PRO A 64 -9.56 7.51 18.45
N VAL A 65 -8.96 6.53 17.79
CA VAL A 65 -9.30 5.10 17.93
C VAL A 65 -8.32 4.41 18.86
N LYS A 66 -8.83 3.40 19.57
CA LYS A 66 -8.05 2.59 20.50
C LYS A 66 -7.27 1.53 19.73
N VAL A 67 -5.94 1.54 19.85
CA VAL A 67 -5.05 0.54 19.25
C VAL A 67 -5.40 -0.86 19.78
N GLU A 68 -5.46 -1.83 18.88
CA GLU A 68 -5.87 -3.21 19.14
C GLU A 68 -4.92 -4.20 18.45
N SER A 69 -4.48 -5.25 19.14
CA SER A 69 -3.67 -6.31 18.52
C SER A 69 -4.49 -7.17 17.56
N LEU A 70 -3.84 -7.86 16.61
CA LEU A 70 -4.55 -8.77 15.71
C LEU A 70 -5.19 -9.91 16.51
N GLU A 71 -4.47 -10.39 17.52
CA GLU A 71 -4.90 -11.46 18.41
C GLU A 71 -6.17 -11.07 19.17
N SER A 72 -6.25 -9.85 19.71
CA SER A 72 -7.48 -9.32 20.36
C SER A 72 -8.65 -9.23 19.37
N PHE A 73 -8.41 -8.70 18.16
CA PHE A 73 -9.45 -8.62 17.13
C PHE A 73 -9.96 -9.99 16.72
N LEU A 74 -9.06 -10.96 16.49
CA LEU A 74 -9.44 -12.32 16.10
C LEU A 74 -10.13 -13.07 17.24
N ALA A 75 -9.72 -12.86 18.49
CA ALA A 75 -10.40 -13.44 19.64
C ALA A 75 -11.84 -12.93 19.76
N ALA A 76 -12.08 -11.66 19.45
CA ALA A 76 -13.41 -11.05 19.50
C ALA A 76 -14.28 -11.40 18.27
N GLN A 77 -13.71 -11.42 17.07
CA GLN A 77 -14.45 -11.53 15.81
C GLN A 77 -14.32 -12.88 15.10
N GLY A 78 -13.52 -13.83 15.62
CA GLY A 78 -13.21 -15.09 14.94
C GLY A 78 -14.45 -15.84 14.43
N ALA A 79 -15.47 -16.04 15.28
CA ALA A 79 -16.70 -16.72 14.87
C ALA A 79 -17.44 -15.99 13.73
N SER A 80 -17.49 -14.65 13.78
CA SER A 80 -18.10 -13.83 12.72
C SER A 80 -17.30 -13.89 11.42
N LEU A 81 -15.97 -13.91 11.53
CA LEU A 81 -15.05 -13.90 10.40
C LEU A 81 -15.12 -15.17 9.55
N GLU A 82 -15.51 -16.33 10.11
CA GLU A 82 -15.72 -17.54 9.31
C GLU A 82 -16.71 -17.28 8.17
N LYS A 83 -17.87 -16.71 8.51
CA LYS A 83 -18.89 -16.35 7.52
C LYS A 83 -18.38 -15.26 6.58
N VAL A 84 -17.78 -14.19 7.11
CA VAL A 84 -17.29 -13.07 6.28
C VAL A 84 -16.29 -13.55 5.23
N LEU A 85 -15.36 -14.43 5.61
CA LEU A 85 -14.34 -14.94 4.70
C LEU A 85 -14.88 -15.99 3.72
N ASP A 86 -15.91 -16.76 4.08
CA ASP A 86 -16.63 -17.63 3.14
C ASP A 86 -17.41 -16.82 2.09
N GLU A 87 -18.04 -15.72 2.49
CA GLU A 87 -18.72 -14.80 1.58
C GLU A 87 -17.73 -14.10 0.65
N GLN A 88 -16.57 -13.69 1.18
CA GLN A 88 -15.48 -13.12 0.38
C GLN A 88 -14.93 -14.11 -0.64
N GLU A 89 -14.70 -15.36 -0.25
CA GLU A 89 -14.22 -16.40 -1.17
C GLU A 89 -15.24 -16.67 -2.28
N ARG A 90 -16.53 -16.72 -1.95
CA ARG A 90 -17.60 -16.86 -2.94
C ARG A 90 -17.62 -15.68 -3.91
N TRP A 91 -17.57 -14.46 -3.41
CA TRP A 91 -17.51 -13.26 -4.24
C TRP A 91 -16.31 -13.29 -5.19
N ALA A 92 -15.12 -13.63 -4.68
CA ALA A 92 -13.90 -13.66 -5.49
C ALA A 92 -13.99 -14.69 -6.64
N ARG A 93 -14.56 -15.87 -6.40
CA ARG A 93 -14.80 -16.89 -7.44
C ARG A 93 -15.75 -16.42 -8.53
N GLU A 94 -16.76 -15.63 -8.15
CA GLU A 94 -17.79 -15.16 -9.07
C GLU A 94 -17.35 -13.95 -9.90
N HIS A 95 -16.52 -13.07 -9.34
CA HIS A 95 -16.25 -11.75 -9.91
C HIS A 95 -14.81 -11.54 -10.39
N VAL A 96 -13.82 -12.13 -9.73
CA VAL A 96 -12.41 -11.85 -10.03
C VAL A 96 -11.96 -12.73 -11.19
N ILE A 97 -11.55 -12.07 -12.29
CA ILE A 97 -11.09 -12.75 -13.50
C ILE A 97 -9.88 -13.63 -13.18
N ALA A 98 -9.93 -14.89 -13.63
CA ALA A 98 -8.86 -15.87 -13.45
C ALA A 98 -8.43 -16.08 -11.98
N TYR A 99 -9.34 -15.84 -11.03
CA TYR A 99 -9.11 -16.08 -9.61
C TYR A 99 -8.86 -17.57 -9.33
N PRO A 100 -7.72 -17.93 -8.71
CA PRO A 100 -7.49 -19.28 -8.23
C PRO A 100 -8.25 -19.47 -6.90
N PRO A 101 -9.24 -20.39 -6.88
CA PRO A 101 -9.97 -20.75 -5.67
C PRO A 101 -9.05 -20.97 -4.47
N ARG A 102 -9.40 -20.39 -3.31
CA ARG A 102 -8.69 -20.71 -2.06
C ARG A 102 -8.84 -22.20 -1.78
N PRO A 103 -7.74 -22.94 -1.51
CA PRO A 103 -7.81 -24.32 -1.07
C PRO A 103 -8.69 -24.47 0.18
N GLU A 104 -9.50 -25.53 0.22
CA GLU A 104 -10.45 -25.74 1.32
C GLU A 104 -9.75 -25.88 2.68
N ALA A 105 -8.56 -26.49 2.70
CA ALA A 105 -7.73 -26.61 3.89
C ALA A 105 -7.31 -25.26 4.50
N LEU A 106 -7.42 -24.16 3.75
CA LEU A 106 -7.14 -22.81 4.23
C LEU A 106 -8.42 -22.06 4.65
N ARG A 107 -9.56 -22.75 4.79
CA ARG A 107 -10.80 -22.10 5.25
C ARG A 107 -10.60 -21.63 6.67
N PHE A 108 -10.98 -20.39 6.92
CA PHE A 108 -10.89 -19.84 8.26
C PHE A 108 -11.90 -20.53 9.15
N VAL A 109 -11.41 -21.17 10.20
CA VAL A 109 -12.21 -21.77 11.25
C VAL A 109 -11.60 -21.31 12.57
N ALA A 110 -12.36 -20.49 13.30
CA ALA A 110 -11.96 -19.95 14.58
C ALA A 110 -12.20 -20.95 15.72
N ALA A 111 -13.22 -21.80 15.57
CA ALA A 111 -13.51 -22.88 16.50
C ALA A 111 -12.26 -23.77 16.71
N ASP A 112 -12.10 -24.22 17.96
CA ASP A 112 -11.05 -25.18 18.35
C ASP A 112 -9.61 -24.73 18.04
N ALA A 113 -9.34 -23.43 17.93
CA ALA A 113 -7.98 -22.92 17.96
C ALA A 113 -7.38 -23.12 19.36
N ALA A 114 -6.21 -23.74 19.46
CA ALA A 114 -5.57 -24.04 20.74
C ALA A 114 -5.08 -22.78 21.46
N ASP A 115 -4.63 -21.78 20.71
CA ASP A 115 -4.15 -20.51 21.21
C ASP A 115 -4.31 -19.37 20.18
N ALA A 116 -4.04 -18.13 20.62
CA ALA A 116 -4.12 -16.94 19.76
C ALA A 116 -3.15 -17.00 18.57
N ALA A 117 -1.99 -17.65 18.73
CA ALA A 117 -1.01 -17.79 17.66
C ALA A 117 -1.53 -18.72 16.55
N GLU A 118 -2.22 -19.81 16.91
CA GLU A 118 -2.90 -20.67 15.96
C GLU A 118 -4.02 -19.94 15.24
N LEU A 119 -4.86 -19.21 15.98
CA LEU A 119 -5.94 -18.43 15.39
C LEU A 119 -5.41 -17.41 14.37
N ARG A 120 -4.33 -16.71 14.71
CA ARG A 120 -3.60 -15.83 13.79
C ARG A 120 -3.09 -16.57 12.56
N ARG A 121 -2.41 -17.73 12.72
CA ARG A 121 -1.92 -18.54 11.59
C ARG A 121 -3.06 -18.94 10.65
N ARG A 122 -4.20 -19.38 11.21
CA ARG A 122 -5.40 -19.74 10.44
C ARG A 122 -5.95 -18.54 9.68
N PHE A 123 -6.06 -17.37 10.31
CA PHE A 123 -6.53 -16.14 9.67
C PHE A 123 -5.63 -15.72 8.50
N VAL A 124 -4.31 -15.62 8.76
CA VAL A 124 -3.28 -15.27 7.77
C VAL A 124 -3.31 -16.20 6.56
N ALA A 125 -3.43 -17.51 6.79
CA ALA A 125 -3.54 -18.49 5.72
C ALA A 125 -4.85 -18.36 4.94
N ALA A 126 -5.96 -18.04 5.60
CA ALA A 126 -7.25 -17.87 4.95
C ALA A 126 -7.32 -16.63 4.06
N VAL A 127 -6.71 -15.52 4.47
CA VAL A 127 -6.58 -14.31 3.63
C VAL A 127 -5.41 -14.40 2.65
N ARG A 128 -4.64 -15.49 2.73
CA ARG A 128 -3.48 -15.84 1.88
C ARG A 128 -2.47 -14.69 1.79
N ILE A 129 -1.98 -14.23 2.93
CA ILE A 129 -0.85 -13.28 3.04
C ILE A 129 0.36 -13.97 3.68
N SER A 130 1.54 -13.36 3.57
CA SER A 130 2.77 -13.97 4.09
C SER A 130 2.69 -14.20 5.61
N PRO A 131 2.96 -15.42 6.10
CA PRO A 131 3.02 -15.72 7.54
C PRO A 131 4.20 -15.07 8.25
N GLU A 132 5.19 -14.59 7.49
CA GLU A 132 6.36 -13.89 8.03
C GLU A 132 6.07 -12.42 8.35
N MET A 133 4.94 -11.87 7.87
CA MET A 133 4.60 -10.47 8.11
C MET A 133 4.41 -10.22 9.63
N PRO A 134 5.19 -9.31 10.25
CA PRO A 134 5.15 -9.12 11.70
C PRO A 134 3.78 -8.62 12.20
N LEU A 135 3.08 -7.81 11.38
CA LEU A 135 1.81 -7.16 11.73
C LEU A 135 1.88 -6.38 13.05
N SER A 136 3.07 -5.88 13.40
CA SER A 136 3.34 -5.09 14.60
C SER A 136 2.44 -3.85 14.67
N LEU A 137 2.24 -3.34 15.88
CA LEU A 137 1.49 -2.11 16.11
C LEU A 137 2.43 -0.91 15.95
N PHE A 138 2.25 -0.14 14.88
CA PHE A 138 3.10 1.01 14.60
C PHE A 138 2.37 2.11 13.84
N LEU A 139 2.98 3.29 13.80
CA LEU A 139 2.69 4.36 12.85
C LEU A 139 3.95 4.65 12.03
N GLN A 140 3.74 5.03 10.79
CA GLN A 140 4.74 5.64 9.96
C GLN A 140 4.76 7.15 10.21
N ARG A 141 5.94 7.69 10.53
CA ARG A 141 6.11 9.13 10.75
C ARG A 141 6.16 9.87 9.42
N LYS A 142 5.40 10.96 9.34
CA LYS A 142 5.46 11.89 8.20
C LYS A 142 6.88 12.49 8.07
N PRO A 143 7.37 12.74 6.85
CA PRO A 143 8.63 13.45 6.65
C PRO A 143 8.62 14.80 7.38
N GLY A 144 9.68 15.10 8.12
CA GLY A 144 9.79 16.33 8.90
C GLY A 144 8.96 16.38 10.19
N ALA A 145 8.20 15.32 10.52
CA ALA A 145 7.54 15.23 11.82
C ALA A 145 8.57 15.27 12.97
N PRO A 146 8.20 15.85 14.13
CA PRO A 146 9.06 15.85 15.31
C PRO A 146 9.56 14.44 15.64
N VAL A 147 10.84 14.33 15.99
CA VAL A 147 11.47 13.04 16.33
C VAL A 147 10.92 12.47 17.64
N ASP A 148 10.34 13.32 18.48
CA ASP A 148 9.81 12.97 19.79
C ASP A 148 8.33 13.38 19.90
N ASP A 149 7.45 12.42 19.60
CA ASP A 149 6.03 12.45 19.91
C ASP A 149 5.72 11.62 21.17
N GLY A 150 6.74 11.31 21.99
CA GLY A 150 6.64 10.43 23.16
C GLY A 150 6.59 8.94 22.83
N ARG A 151 6.62 8.54 21.55
CA ARG A 151 6.66 7.14 21.13
C ARG A 151 8.08 6.67 20.86
N ALA A 152 8.36 5.44 21.29
CA ALA A 152 9.62 4.78 21.00
C ALA A 152 9.73 4.50 19.49
N PRO A 153 10.93 4.64 18.89
CA PRO A 153 11.14 4.24 17.51
C PRO A 153 10.97 2.72 17.36
N LEU A 154 10.35 2.27 16.27
CA LEU A 154 10.27 0.85 15.90
C LEU A 154 11.37 0.54 14.86
N PRO A 155 12.18 -0.51 15.04
CA PRO A 155 13.10 -0.98 14.01
C PRO A 155 12.38 -1.42 12.73
N ALA A 156 12.90 -1.05 11.55
CA ALA A 156 12.25 -1.37 10.26
C ALA A 156 11.96 -2.87 10.06
N ARG A 157 12.85 -3.75 10.54
CA ARG A 157 12.67 -5.21 10.52
C ARG A 157 11.44 -5.73 11.30
N GLU A 158 10.86 -4.91 12.16
CA GLU A 158 9.62 -5.22 12.87
C GLU A 158 8.38 -4.72 12.12
N ALA A 159 8.58 -3.99 11.02
CA ALA A 159 7.52 -3.53 10.11
C ALA A 159 7.55 -4.27 8.75
N THR A 160 8.72 -4.70 8.27
CA THR A 160 8.89 -5.34 6.95
C THR A 160 9.66 -6.66 6.99
N THR A 161 9.34 -7.55 6.05
CA THR A 161 10.09 -8.78 5.75
C THR A 161 11.05 -8.65 4.57
N LEU A 162 11.07 -7.52 3.86
CA LEU A 162 11.96 -7.33 2.71
C LEU A 162 13.43 -7.23 3.16
N PRO A 163 14.35 -8.00 2.54
CA PRO A 163 15.77 -7.88 2.84
C PRO A 163 16.32 -6.58 2.24
N ARG A 164 16.70 -5.62 3.11
CA ARG A 164 17.35 -4.34 2.77
C ARG A 164 16.75 -3.64 1.55
N ASP A 165 15.67 -2.91 1.79
CA ASP A 165 15.10 -1.97 0.83
C ASP A 165 15.49 -0.54 1.25
N THR A 166 16.23 0.16 0.38
CA THR A 166 16.68 1.54 0.64
C THR A 166 15.52 2.52 0.80
N ALA A 167 14.35 2.23 0.21
CA ALA A 167 13.15 3.03 0.38
C ALA A 167 12.57 2.86 1.79
N ILE A 168 12.52 1.62 2.30
CA ILE A 168 12.03 1.33 3.65
C ILE A 168 13.01 1.81 4.72
N GLU A 169 14.32 1.75 4.47
CA GLU A 169 15.35 2.26 5.39
C GLU A 169 15.23 3.77 5.63
N ALA A 170 14.65 4.53 4.70
CA ALA A 170 14.37 5.95 4.87
C ALA A 170 13.09 6.22 5.69
N VAL A 171 12.24 5.21 5.90
CA VAL A 171 11.01 5.32 6.67
C VAL A 171 11.29 5.28 8.17
N LYS A 172 10.63 6.16 8.92
CA LYS A 172 10.72 6.20 10.37
C LYS A 172 9.43 5.68 10.97
N PHE A 173 9.52 4.63 11.76
CA PHE A 173 8.37 4.02 12.44
C PHE A 173 8.34 4.40 13.92
N ALA A 174 7.14 4.57 14.46
CA ALA A 174 6.87 4.74 15.88
C ALA A 174 6.10 3.53 16.39
N ALA A 175 6.58 2.88 17.44
CA ALA A 175 5.89 1.76 18.07
C ALA A 175 4.63 2.25 18.79
N LEU A 176 3.54 1.48 18.65
CA LEU A 176 2.30 1.68 19.38
C LEU A 176 2.15 0.62 20.48
N ARG A 177 1.41 0.97 21.53
CA ARG A 177 0.98 0.01 22.55
C ARG A 177 -0.52 -0.27 22.42
N GLU A 178 -0.91 -1.51 22.64
CA GLU A 178 -2.34 -1.85 22.72
C GLU A 178 -3.05 -0.99 23.78
N GLY A 179 -4.22 -0.48 23.44
CA GLY A 179 -5.00 0.44 24.26
C GLY A 179 -4.65 1.92 24.13
N GLU A 180 -3.60 2.27 23.39
CA GLU A 180 -3.27 3.67 23.08
C GLU A 180 -4.31 4.32 22.17
N GLN A 181 -4.49 5.65 22.27
CA GLN A 181 -5.36 6.41 21.38
C GLN A 181 -4.55 7.01 20.22
N VAL A 182 -4.95 6.75 18.98
CA VAL A 182 -4.29 7.26 17.77
C VAL A 182 -5.30 7.87 16.80
N ALA A 183 -4.88 8.84 15.99
CA ALA A 183 -5.77 9.41 14.99
C ALA A 183 -6.03 8.40 13.86
N PRO A 184 -7.29 8.21 13.41
CA PRO A 184 -7.62 7.30 12.30
C PRO A 184 -6.81 7.54 11.04
N ILE A 185 -6.55 8.81 10.71
CA ILE A 185 -5.79 9.19 9.53
C ILE A 185 -4.35 8.68 9.56
N ASP A 186 -3.72 8.66 10.74
CA ASP A 186 -2.36 8.15 10.88
C ASP A 186 -2.34 6.62 10.73
N VAL A 187 -3.38 5.92 11.21
CA VAL A 187 -3.53 4.47 11.06
C VAL A 187 -3.69 4.09 9.59
N VAL A 188 -4.70 4.66 8.90
CA VAL A 188 -4.99 4.32 7.50
C VAL A 188 -3.84 4.71 6.56
N ALA A 189 -3.19 5.86 6.79
CA ALA A 189 -2.05 6.27 5.98
C ALA A 189 -0.84 5.35 6.20
N SER A 190 -0.49 5.03 7.45
CA SER A 190 0.60 4.09 7.75
C SER A 190 0.34 2.71 7.16
N ALA A 191 -0.90 2.24 7.26
CA ALA A 191 -1.29 0.94 6.78
C ALA A 191 -1.26 0.83 5.24
N SER A 192 -1.47 1.93 4.51
CA SER A 192 -1.43 1.91 3.03
C SER A 192 -0.09 1.51 2.42
N ASP A 193 0.99 1.48 3.20
CA ASP A 193 2.28 0.97 2.75
C ASP A 193 2.57 -0.48 3.17
N GLU A 194 1.80 -1.03 4.11
CA GLU A 194 2.07 -2.37 4.62
C GLU A 194 2.06 -3.47 3.55
N PRO A 195 1.22 -3.42 2.49
CA PRO A 195 1.26 -4.45 1.45
C PRO A 195 2.64 -4.62 0.79
N ASP A 196 3.36 -3.51 0.58
CA ASP A 196 4.74 -3.51 0.06
C ASP A 196 5.76 -4.02 1.08
N TYR A 197 5.45 -3.98 2.36
CA TYR A 197 6.38 -4.38 3.41
C TYR A 197 6.47 -5.88 3.63
N GLY A 198 5.55 -6.67 3.09
CA GLY A 198 5.65 -8.11 3.25
C GLY A 198 4.36 -8.92 3.09
N LEU A 199 3.18 -8.29 3.06
CA LEU A 199 1.93 -9.06 3.01
C LEU A 199 1.86 -9.95 1.76
N ASP A 200 2.29 -9.45 0.61
CA ASP A 200 2.13 -10.11 -0.68
C ASP A 200 3.38 -10.83 -1.20
N LEU A 201 4.32 -11.14 -0.30
CA LEU A 201 5.59 -11.76 -0.67
C LEU A 201 5.57 -13.28 -0.60
N GLY A 202 6.16 -13.89 -1.63
CA GLY A 202 6.43 -15.33 -1.65
C GLY A 202 5.17 -16.19 -1.67
N LEU A 203 4.08 -15.72 -2.30
CA LEU A 203 2.77 -16.39 -2.26
C LEU A 203 2.53 -17.36 -3.44
N TRP A 204 3.44 -17.43 -4.41
CA TRP A 204 3.32 -18.28 -5.59
C TRP A 204 4.06 -19.60 -5.41
N GLU A 205 3.60 -20.64 -6.10
CA GLU A 205 4.14 -22.01 -6.03
C GLU A 205 5.65 -22.06 -6.32
N ASP A 206 6.13 -21.19 -7.21
CA ASP A 206 7.50 -21.09 -7.68
C ASP A 206 8.34 -20.01 -6.98
N ASN A 207 7.86 -19.43 -5.87
CA ASN A 207 8.68 -18.53 -5.04
C ASN A 207 9.57 -19.26 -4.02
N GLY A 208 9.51 -20.59 -3.95
CA GLY A 208 10.35 -21.38 -3.04
C GLY A 208 9.91 -21.40 -1.56
N THR A 209 8.82 -20.73 -1.20
CA THR A 209 8.32 -20.65 0.18
C THR A 209 7.36 -21.79 0.53
N ALA A 210 7.12 -22.03 1.83
CA ALA A 210 6.15 -23.03 2.27
C ALA A 210 4.70 -22.60 1.95
N GLN A 211 4.38 -21.33 2.18
CA GLN A 211 3.07 -20.75 1.89
C GLN A 211 2.75 -20.73 0.40
N GLY A 212 3.72 -20.46 -0.47
CA GLY A 212 3.51 -20.45 -1.92
C GLY A 212 3.08 -21.81 -2.46
N ARG A 213 3.61 -22.90 -1.90
CA ARG A 213 3.18 -24.27 -2.22
C ARG A 213 1.80 -24.62 -1.68
N ALA A 214 1.35 -23.96 -0.60
CA ALA A 214 0.11 -24.29 0.08
C ALA A 214 -1.09 -23.42 -0.36
N TYR A 215 -0.87 -22.16 -0.77
CA TYR A 215 -1.93 -21.16 -0.98
C TYR A 215 -2.69 -21.30 -2.30
N GLY A 216 -2.18 -22.13 -3.21
CA GLY A 216 -2.92 -22.54 -4.40
C GLY A 216 -3.06 -21.45 -5.48
N PHE A 217 -2.25 -20.38 -5.44
CA PHE A 217 -2.26 -19.38 -6.52
C PHE A 217 -1.68 -19.91 -7.84
N GLY A 218 -0.92 -21.01 -7.79
CA GLY A 218 -0.14 -21.56 -8.90
C GLY A 218 1.17 -20.80 -9.11
N LYS A 219 1.75 -20.94 -10.31
CA LYS A 219 2.99 -20.22 -10.69
C LYS A 219 2.75 -18.72 -10.87
N GLN A 220 3.76 -17.93 -10.54
CA GLN A 220 3.73 -16.48 -10.71
C GLN A 220 3.48 -16.10 -12.19
N PRO A 221 2.49 -15.24 -12.48
CA PRO A 221 2.11 -14.93 -13.86
C PRO A 221 3.04 -13.94 -14.56
N PHE A 222 3.61 -12.98 -13.84
CA PHE A 222 4.54 -11.97 -14.36
C PHE A 222 5.39 -11.39 -13.23
N GLY A 223 6.46 -10.66 -13.59
CA GLY A 223 7.52 -10.29 -12.65
C GLY A 223 8.60 -11.37 -12.56
N ASN A 224 9.59 -11.18 -11.68
CA ASN A 224 10.66 -12.15 -11.47
C ASN A 224 10.43 -12.90 -10.15
N PRO A 225 10.10 -14.20 -10.17
CA PRO A 225 9.85 -14.98 -8.96
C PRO A 225 11.08 -15.20 -8.09
N ALA A 226 12.29 -14.92 -8.60
CA ALA A 226 13.55 -14.99 -7.85
C ALA A 226 13.91 -13.69 -7.12
N LEU A 227 13.12 -12.62 -7.29
CA LEU A 227 13.31 -11.35 -6.57
C LEU A 227 12.14 -11.16 -5.62
N ASP A 228 12.41 -11.00 -4.32
CA ASP A 228 11.36 -10.92 -3.29
C ASP A 228 10.30 -9.87 -3.62
N PHE A 229 10.71 -8.60 -3.82
CA PHE A 229 9.83 -7.51 -4.23
C PHE A 229 9.10 -7.77 -5.57
N GLY A 230 9.63 -8.67 -6.41
CA GLY A 230 9.00 -9.04 -7.68
C GLY A 230 7.81 -9.98 -7.50
N THR A 231 7.66 -10.63 -6.34
CA THR A 231 6.62 -11.63 -6.09
C THR A 231 5.24 -11.01 -5.78
N GLN A 232 5.21 -9.78 -5.27
CA GLN A 232 3.97 -9.04 -5.01
C GLN A 232 3.33 -8.40 -6.25
N ALA A 233 4.12 -8.24 -7.33
CA ALA A 233 3.71 -7.56 -8.57
C ALA A 233 2.29 -7.94 -9.07
N PRO A 234 1.88 -9.23 -9.10
CA PRO A 234 0.55 -9.56 -9.61
C PRO A 234 -0.59 -9.32 -8.64
N PHE A 235 -0.31 -9.05 -7.37
CA PHE A 235 -1.30 -8.59 -6.40
C PHE A 235 -1.51 -7.07 -6.46
N HIS A 236 -0.52 -6.32 -6.95
CA HIS A 236 -0.51 -4.85 -6.90
C HIS A 236 -0.70 -4.18 -8.28
N MET A 237 -0.37 -4.86 -9.38
CA MET A 237 -0.48 -4.29 -10.74
C MET A 237 -1.60 -4.93 -11.56
N GLY A 238 -2.60 -4.13 -11.96
CA GLY A 238 -3.73 -4.54 -12.79
C GLY A 238 -3.57 -4.20 -14.27
N PHE A 239 -3.79 -5.19 -15.15
CA PHE A 239 -3.75 -5.03 -16.61
C PHE A 239 -5.14 -5.12 -17.24
N TYR A 240 -6.17 -4.50 -16.63
CA TYR A 240 -7.58 -4.75 -16.97
C TYR A 240 -8.01 -4.32 -18.38
N HIS A 241 -7.28 -3.39 -19.01
CA HIS A 241 -7.69 -2.74 -20.27
C HIS A 241 -6.74 -3.01 -21.44
N GLU A 242 -6.01 -4.13 -21.41
CA GLU A 242 -5.14 -4.50 -22.52
C GLU A 242 -5.91 -4.85 -23.80
N SER A 243 -5.25 -4.61 -24.94
CA SER A 243 -5.84 -4.94 -26.25
C SER A 243 -6.02 -6.45 -26.43
N ARG A 244 -6.97 -6.86 -27.28
CA ARG A 244 -7.24 -8.28 -27.55
C ARG A 244 -6.01 -9.05 -28.05
N ILE A 245 -5.16 -8.41 -28.85
CA ILE A 245 -3.94 -9.03 -29.37
C ILE A 245 -2.91 -9.24 -28.26
N VAL A 246 -2.79 -8.30 -27.32
CA VAL A 246 -1.93 -8.45 -26.13
C VAL A 246 -2.44 -9.61 -25.28
N TYR A 247 -3.74 -9.67 -24.97
CA TYR A 247 -4.29 -10.79 -24.20
C TYR A 247 -4.21 -12.15 -24.91
N ALA A 248 -4.21 -12.18 -26.24
CA ALA A 248 -4.01 -13.41 -27.00
C ALA A 248 -2.56 -13.92 -26.89
N ALA A 249 -1.57 -13.01 -26.90
CA ALA A 249 -0.16 -13.36 -26.78
C ALA A 249 0.30 -13.56 -25.32
N ALA A 250 -0.28 -12.81 -24.38
CA ALA A 250 0.14 -12.71 -22.99
C ALA A 250 -1.06 -12.92 -22.04
N GLY A 251 -1.78 -14.03 -22.22
CA GLY A 251 -2.98 -14.34 -21.42
C GLY A 251 -2.73 -14.39 -19.90
N PHE A 252 -1.48 -14.61 -19.47
CA PHE A 252 -1.07 -14.57 -18.07
C PHE A 252 -1.30 -13.20 -17.41
N LEU A 253 -1.37 -12.10 -18.17
CA LEU A 253 -1.66 -10.76 -17.63
C LEU A 253 -3.06 -10.65 -17.01
N LYS A 254 -3.98 -11.56 -17.37
CA LYS A 254 -5.31 -11.66 -16.74
C LYS A 254 -5.25 -12.20 -15.31
N ARG A 255 -4.15 -12.87 -14.92
CA ARG A 255 -3.93 -13.36 -13.55
C ARG A 255 -3.32 -12.22 -12.73
N THR A 256 -4.13 -11.20 -12.52
CA THR A 256 -3.82 -10.04 -11.69
C THR A 256 -4.91 -9.91 -10.63
N TYR A 257 -4.53 -9.60 -9.40
CA TYR A 257 -5.40 -9.67 -8.23
C TYR A 257 -5.53 -8.40 -7.37
N PRO A 258 -5.27 -7.16 -7.84
CA PRO A 258 -5.65 -5.96 -7.10
C PRO A 258 -7.15 -5.92 -6.74
N GLU A 259 -8.04 -6.32 -7.67
CA GLU A 259 -9.48 -6.34 -7.39
C GLU A 259 -9.84 -7.29 -6.23
N TYR A 260 -9.18 -8.45 -6.16
CA TYR A 260 -9.31 -9.38 -5.03
C TYR A 260 -8.82 -8.74 -3.72
N ARG A 261 -7.62 -8.13 -3.72
CA ARG A 261 -7.04 -7.50 -2.53
C ARG A 261 -7.89 -6.34 -2.03
N VAL A 262 -8.30 -5.43 -2.91
CA VAL A 262 -9.18 -4.30 -2.58
C VAL A 262 -10.49 -4.78 -1.97
N HIS A 263 -11.16 -5.77 -2.59
CA HIS A 263 -12.44 -6.25 -2.06
C HIS A 263 -12.31 -6.98 -0.73
N LEU A 264 -11.27 -7.82 -0.58
CA LEU A 264 -10.98 -8.52 0.68
C LEU A 264 -10.78 -7.53 1.82
N TRP A 265 -9.90 -6.56 1.63
CA TRP A 265 -9.55 -5.61 2.68
C TRP A 265 -10.68 -4.63 2.98
N LYS A 266 -11.42 -4.19 1.95
CA LYS A 266 -12.65 -3.42 2.15
C LYS A 266 -13.70 -4.19 2.94
N THR A 267 -13.87 -5.49 2.66
CA THR A 267 -14.83 -6.35 3.38
C THR A 267 -14.47 -6.45 4.85
N LEU A 268 -13.19 -6.69 5.16
CA LEU A 268 -12.70 -6.76 6.54
C LEU A 268 -12.75 -5.40 7.25
N ALA A 269 -12.38 -4.31 6.58
CA ALA A 269 -12.47 -2.95 7.11
C ALA A 269 -13.91 -2.60 7.53
N LEU A 270 -14.86 -2.83 6.62
CA LEU A 270 -16.27 -2.58 6.85
C LEU A 270 -16.84 -3.47 7.96
N HIS A 271 -16.41 -4.73 8.05
CA HIS A 271 -16.80 -5.60 9.15
C HIS A 271 -16.30 -5.05 10.50
N ALA A 272 -14.99 -4.80 10.60
CA ALA A 272 -14.35 -4.31 11.82
C ALA A 272 -14.98 -3.00 12.32
N LEU A 273 -15.15 -2.00 11.43
CA LEU A 273 -15.81 -0.72 11.78
C LEU A 273 -17.24 -0.92 12.29
N ARG A 274 -18.05 -1.79 11.66
CA ARG A 274 -19.43 -2.05 12.12
C ARG A 274 -19.50 -2.76 13.47
N THR A 275 -18.45 -3.49 13.82
CA THR A 275 -18.37 -4.26 15.06
C THR A 275 -17.59 -3.55 16.18
N GLY A 276 -17.19 -2.29 15.97
CA GLY A 276 -16.48 -1.48 16.98
C GLY A 276 -14.98 -1.77 17.11
N HIS A 277 -14.38 -2.40 16.09
CA HIS A 277 -12.94 -2.70 16.02
C HIS A 277 -12.25 -1.66 15.11
N ASP A 278 -12.39 -0.39 15.46
CA ASP A 278 -12.08 0.72 14.56
C ASP A 278 -10.61 0.76 14.14
N TYR A 279 -9.68 0.39 15.01
CA TYR A 279 -8.25 0.33 14.66
C TYR A 279 -7.98 -0.63 13.49
N TRP A 280 -8.51 -1.86 13.56
CA TRP A 280 -8.42 -2.80 12.45
C TRP A 280 -9.27 -2.39 11.26
N GLY A 281 -10.40 -1.73 11.51
CA GLY A 281 -11.20 -1.06 10.48
C GLY A 281 -10.36 -0.13 9.59
N TRP A 282 -9.64 0.79 10.21
CA TRP A 282 -8.78 1.75 9.51
C TRP A 282 -7.51 1.11 8.93
N ARG A 283 -6.93 0.12 9.62
CA ARG A 283 -5.75 -0.60 9.12
C ARG A 283 -6.08 -1.41 7.86
N PHE A 284 -7.18 -2.17 7.86
CA PHE A 284 -7.66 -2.87 6.66
C PHE A 284 -8.06 -1.88 5.56
N ALA A 285 -8.65 -0.73 5.90
CA ALA A 285 -8.94 0.30 4.91
C ALA A 285 -7.67 0.81 4.22
N GLY A 286 -6.57 0.95 4.97
CA GLY A 286 -5.26 1.31 4.41
C GLY A 286 -4.77 0.26 3.43
N TRP A 287 -4.83 -1.03 3.79
CA TRP A 287 -4.48 -2.12 2.87
C TRP A 287 -5.37 -2.18 1.61
N ALA A 288 -6.62 -1.72 1.70
CA ALA A 288 -7.52 -1.61 0.55
C ALA A 288 -7.22 -0.39 -0.34
N MET A 289 -6.58 0.65 0.22
CA MET A 289 -6.22 1.88 -0.49
C MET A 289 -4.90 1.79 -1.25
N HIS A 290 -4.00 0.94 -0.78
CA HIS A 290 -2.80 0.53 -1.51
C HIS A 290 -3.16 0.02 -2.91
#